data_AF-A0A7C3EUJ7-F1
#
_entry.id   AF-A0A7C3EUJ7-F1
#
_cell.length_a   1.000
_cell.length_b   1.000
_cell.length_c   1.000
_cell.angle_alpha   90.00
_cell.angle_beta   90.00
_cell.angle_gamma   90.00
#
_symmetry.space_group_name_H-M   'P 1'
#
loop_
_entity.id
_entity.type
_entity.pdbx_description
1 polymer ?
#
loop_
_entity_poly.entity_id
_entity_poly.type
_entity_poly.pdbx_seq_one_letter_code
_entity_poly.pdbx_strand_id
1 'polypeptide(L)'
;MVRNNIVESIAGYFKSDQWHRFMHMLTQTDDPMYHMHIYVENSIHPESLSKLFTKYHELKGVVLDRGIKFSGLPGVGMFINVQPVDSKTHRFLANYELFWFYNPDVLIAPAEVRPDADLNKTPLYKDVQEDNVWGWSKKFMDEYYKQFDFKCVGPHEEAEIRAYFKSDHFKKWLRLIEESPADHVHCNVEINFDPGILKMYAVAALEEVGLKIDWVIPNVFRVPSGYRGKLIFLCAHPEWQHDIAWDYNPDVVIRPATKSFVGQRMPADGDITFDFNLHSDFEASLAEGEHVKLTDEEINEILAKV
;
A
#
# COMPACT_ATOMS: atom_id res chain seq x y z
N MET A 1 -22.92 -17.68 -14.98
CA MET A 1 -22.15 -18.62 -14.14
C MET A 1 -23.08 -19.28 -13.13
N VAL A 2 -23.00 -20.60 -12.89
CA VAL A 2 -23.83 -21.29 -11.87
C VAL A 2 -23.26 -20.99 -10.47
N ARG A 3 -24.10 -20.75 -9.47
CA ARG A 3 -23.69 -20.36 -8.09
C ARG A 3 -22.67 -21.32 -7.45
N ASN A 4 -22.83 -22.64 -7.61
CA ASN A 4 -21.83 -23.61 -7.13
C ASN A 4 -20.44 -23.43 -7.76
N ASN A 5 -20.38 -22.98 -9.02
CA ASN A 5 -19.09 -22.72 -9.68
C ASN A 5 -18.40 -21.48 -9.07
N ILE A 6 -19.15 -20.55 -8.47
CA ILE A 6 -18.59 -19.38 -7.79
C ILE A 6 -17.82 -19.82 -6.55
N VAL A 7 -18.46 -20.62 -5.71
CA VAL A 7 -17.88 -21.12 -4.45
C VAL A 7 -16.58 -21.89 -4.70
N GLU A 8 -16.61 -22.86 -5.63
CA GLU A 8 -15.43 -23.68 -5.93
C GLU A 8 -14.29 -22.86 -6.54
N SER A 9 -14.58 -21.91 -7.43
CA SER A 9 -13.55 -21.07 -8.05
C SER A 9 -12.84 -20.19 -7.03
N ILE A 10 -13.59 -19.53 -6.14
CA ILE A 10 -13.01 -18.65 -5.12
C ILE A 10 -12.27 -19.46 -4.05
N ALA A 11 -12.81 -20.59 -3.62
CA ALA A 11 -12.08 -21.51 -2.73
C ALA A 11 -10.79 -22.04 -3.39
N GLY A 12 -10.81 -22.25 -4.72
CA GLY A 12 -9.64 -22.60 -5.52
C GLY A 12 -8.55 -21.54 -5.48
N TYR A 13 -8.90 -20.25 -5.52
CA TYR A 13 -7.92 -19.15 -5.42
C TYR A 13 -7.15 -19.17 -4.10
N PHE A 14 -7.82 -19.43 -2.97
CA PHE A 14 -7.15 -19.54 -1.66
C PHE A 14 -6.22 -20.76 -1.55
N LYS A 15 -6.28 -21.69 -2.50
CA LYS A 15 -5.39 -22.85 -2.63
C LYS A 15 -4.33 -22.67 -3.71
N SER A 16 -4.32 -21.52 -4.39
CA SER A 16 -3.36 -21.21 -5.44
C SER A 16 -1.96 -20.98 -4.89
N ASP A 17 -0.96 -21.15 -5.75
CA ASP A 17 0.44 -20.92 -5.39
C ASP A 17 0.68 -19.46 -4.97
N GLN A 18 0.02 -18.50 -5.63
CA GLN A 18 0.10 -17.09 -5.26
C GLN A 18 -0.33 -16.87 -3.80
N TRP A 19 -1.51 -17.39 -3.44
CA TRP A 19 -2.07 -17.18 -2.11
C TRP A 19 -1.26 -17.90 -1.03
N HIS A 20 -0.83 -19.14 -1.28
CA HIS A 20 0.04 -19.86 -0.36
C HIS A 20 1.37 -19.14 -0.14
N ARG A 21 1.98 -18.60 -1.21
CA ARG A 21 3.20 -17.80 -1.13
C ARG A 21 2.98 -16.52 -0.33
N PHE A 22 1.88 -15.80 -0.58
CA PHE A 22 1.51 -14.62 0.22
C PHE A 22 1.36 -14.97 1.71
N MET A 23 0.61 -16.01 2.05
CA MET A 23 0.41 -16.42 3.45
C MET A 23 1.71 -16.87 4.12
N HIS A 24 2.59 -17.53 3.38
CA HIS A 24 3.93 -17.87 3.86
C HIS A 24 4.76 -16.61 4.13
N MET A 25 4.78 -15.66 3.20
CA MET A 25 5.48 -14.37 3.37
C MET A 25 4.93 -13.56 4.55
N LEU A 26 3.61 -13.58 4.76
CA LEU A 26 2.92 -12.88 5.85
C LEU A 26 3.27 -13.44 7.23
N THR A 27 3.44 -14.76 7.34
CA THR A 27 3.54 -15.47 8.62
C THR A 27 4.95 -15.95 8.97
N GLN A 28 5.91 -15.86 8.07
CA GLN A 28 7.29 -16.24 8.37
C GLN A 28 7.92 -15.35 9.46
N THR A 29 8.79 -15.96 10.26
CA THR A 29 9.45 -15.29 11.40
C THR A 29 10.93 -14.99 11.17
N ASP A 30 11.59 -15.70 10.26
CA ASP A 30 13.05 -15.65 10.10
C ASP A 30 13.52 -14.34 9.45
N ASP A 31 12.78 -13.87 8.45
CA ASP A 31 12.98 -12.59 7.79
C ASP A 31 11.61 -11.92 7.59
N PRO A 32 11.05 -11.31 8.65
CA PRO A 32 9.68 -10.82 8.64
C PRO A 32 9.52 -9.73 7.57
N MET A 33 8.39 -9.81 6.87
CA MET A 33 7.99 -8.79 5.89
C MET A 33 7.58 -7.49 6.61
N TYR A 34 7.92 -6.35 6.03
CA TYR A 34 7.40 -5.05 6.45
C TYR A 34 6.14 -4.68 5.68
N HIS A 35 6.17 -4.82 4.35
CA HIS A 35 5.06 -4.52 3.46
C HIS A 35 4.97 -5.53 2.32
N MET A 36 3.77 -5.71 1.75
CA MET A 36 3.55 -6.58 0.60
C MET A 36 2.52 -6.00 -0.36
N HIS A 37 2.66 -6.29 -1.66
CA HIS A 37 1.63 -6.04 -2.67
C HIS A 37 1.16 -7.37 -3.26
N ILE A 38 -0.15 -7.51 -3.45
CA ILE A 38 -0.77 -8.65 -4.13
C ILE A 38 -1.51 -8.10 -5.35
N TYR A 39 -1.31 -8.70 -6.52
CA TYR A 39 -1.98 -8.31 -7.75
C TYR A 39 -2.90 -9.43 -8.22
N VAL A 40 -4.18 -9.11 -8.42
CA VAL A 40 -5.21 -10.07 -8.84
C VAL A 40 -6.02 -9.57 -10.04
N GLU A 41 -6.61 -10.47 -10.80
CA GLU A 41 -7.80 -10.17 -11.59
C GLU A 41 -9.05 -10.44 -10.75
N ASN A 42 -10.09 -9.62 -10.91
CA ASN A 42 -11.28 -9.70 -10.05
C ASN A 42 -12.55 -9.20 -10.75
N SER A 43 -13.66 -9.89 -10.53
CA SER A 43 -15.02 -9.41 -10.82
C SER A 43 -15.93 -9.43 -9.58
N ILE A 44 -15.43 -9.85 -8.43
CA ILE A 44 -16.20 -9.82 -7.18
C ILE A 44 -16.32 -8.36 -6.72
N HIS A 45 -17.50 -7.98 -6.25
CA HIS A 45 -17.72 -6.65 -5.70
C HIS A 45 -16.76 -6.36 -4.53
N PRO A 46 -16.09 -5.20 -4.48
CA PRO A 46 -15.07 -4.89 -3.47
C PRO A 46 -15.52 -5.10 -2.01
N GLU A 47 -16.78 -4.78 -1.69
CA GLU A 47 -17.33 -5.04 -0.35
C GLU A 47 -17.46 -6.54 -0.02
N SER A 48 -17.87 -7.36 -0.99
CA SER A 48 -17.92 -8.81 -0.82
C SER A 48 -16.52 -9.39 -0.66
N LEU A 49 -15.57 -8.87 -1.44
CA LEU A 49 -14.16 -9.28 -1.38
C LEU A 49 -13.53 -8.90 -0.04
N SER A 50 -13.77 -7.67 0.45
CA SER A 50 -13.30 -7.20 1.77
C SER A 50 -13.85 -8.09 2.89
N LYS A 51 -15.18 -8.35 2.90
CA LYS A 51 -15.81 -9.24 3.90
C LYS A 51 -15.24 -10.66 3.87
N LEU A 52 -15.04 -11.22 2.68
CA LEU A 52 -14.45 -12.54 2.50
C LEU A 52 -13.02 -12.58 3.05
N PHE A 53 -12.19 -11.59 2.72
CA PHE A 53 -10.79 -11.51 3.15
C PHE A 53 -10.67 -11.32 4.66
N THR A 54 -11.48 -10.43 5.26
CA THR A 54 -11.50 -10.24 6.72
C THR A 54 -11.81 -11.55 7.44
N LYS A 55 -12.86 -12.26 7.02
CA LYS A 55 -13.23 -13.55 7.63
C LYS A 55 -12.18 -14.66 7.37
N TYR A 56 -11.55 -14.67 6.21
CA TYR A 56 -10.46 -15.61 5.91
C TYR A 56 -9.27 -15.39 6.88
N HIS A 57 -8.89 -14.14 7.09
CA HIS A 57 -7.82 -13.78 8.01
C HIS A 57 -8.15 -14.19 9.46
N GLU A 58 -9.39 -13.97 9.90
CA GLU A 58 -9.90 -14.50 11.17
C GLU A 58 -9.75 -16.02 11.27
N LEU A 59 -10.21 -16.75 10.25
CA LEU A 59 -10.15 -18.22 10.19
C LEU A 59 -8.71 -18.74 10.30
N LYS A 60 -7.74 -18.05 9.69
CA LYS A 60 -6.32 -18.43 9.72
C LYS A 60 -5.57 -17.92 10.96
N GLY A 61 -6.25 -17.23 11.88
CA GLY A 61 -5.64 -16.70 13.10
C GLY A 61 -4.73 -15.48 12.86
N VAL A 62 -4.96 -14.74 11.78
CA VAL A 62 -4.22 -13.52 11.40
C VAL A 62 -5.18 -12.34 11.27
N VAL A 63 -5.95 -12.08 12.33
CA VAL A 63 -7.02 -11.07 12.36
C VAL A 63 -6.56 -9.70 11.86
N LEU A 64 -7.45 -8.95 11.20
CA LEU A 64 -7.15 -7.59 10.79
C LEU A 64 -7.37 -6.64 11.97
N ASP A 65 -6.33 -5.92 12.37
CA ASP A 65 -6.39 -4.93 13.46
C ASP A 65 -7.07 -3.64 13.01
N ARG A 66 -7.05 -3.38 11.70
CA ARG A 66 -7.54 -2.14 11.08
C ARG A 66 -8.49 -2.45 9.93
N GLY A 67 -9.42 -1.54 9.67
CA GLY A 67 -10.37 -1.68 8.58
C GLY A 67 -9.70 -1.57 7.21
N ILE A 68 -10.12 -2.44 6.28
CA ILE A 68 -9.77 -2.30 4.86
C ILE A 68 -10.37 -0.99 4.34
N LYS A 69 -9.54 -0.17 3.70
CA LYS A 69 -9.98 1.03 2.98
C LYS A 69 -9.90 0.77 1.47
N PHE A 70 -10.80 1.40 0.72
CA PHE A 70 -10.78 1.35 -0.73
C PHE A 70 -10.01 2.54 -1.29
N SER A 71 -9.25 2.30 -2.34
CA SER A 71 -8.53 3.33 -3.09
C SER A 71 -8.41 2.89 -4.54
N GLY A 72 -7.91 3.76 -5.42
CA GLY A 72 -7.78 3.44 -6.82
C GLY A 72 -6.69 4.22 -7.54
N LEU A 73 -6.23 3.60 -8.62
CA LEU A 73 -5.43 4.19 -9.68
C LEU A 73 -6.18 4.00 -11.00
N PRO A 74 -5.83 4.73 -12.07
CA PRO A 74 -6.49 4.54 -13.36
C PRO A 74 -6.55 3.06 -13.78
N GLY A 75 -7.76 2.50 -13.85
CA GLY A 75 -8.01 1.10 -14.22
C GLY A 75 -7.67 0.04 -13.18
N VAL A 76 -7.38 0.43 -11.94
CA VAL A 76 -7.01 -0.49 -10.86
C VAL A 76 -7.73 -0.09 -9.58
N GLY A 77 -8.47 -1.02 -9.01
CA GLY A 77 -9.01 -0.85 -7.66
C GLY A 77 -8.05 -1.44 -6.63
N MET A 78 -8.10 -0.90 -5.40
CA MET A 78 -7.13 -1.24 -4.36
C MET A 78 -7.77 -1.39 -2.97
N PHE A 79 -7.28 -2.37 -2.22
CA PHE A 79 -7.37 -2.40 -0.76
C PHE A 79 -6.08 -1.78 -0.21
N ILE A 80 -6.24 -0.77 0.62
CA ILE A 80 -5.15 -0.17 1.39
C ILE A 80 -5.43 -0.32 2.88
N ASN A 81 -4.45 0.04 3.71
CA ASN A 81 -4.56 0.02 5.17
C ASN A 81 -4.80 -1.39 5.76
N VAL A 82 -4.46 -2.46 5.04
CA VAL A 82 -4.70 -3.82 5.51
C VAL A 82 -3.59 -4.24 6.47
N GLN A 83 -3.91 -4.27 7.76
CA GLN A 83 -2.94 -4.58 8.82
C GLN A 83 -3.33 -5.85 9.58
N PRO A 84 -2.74 -7.00 9.25
CA PRO A 84 -2.93 -8.23 10.00
C PRO A 84 -2.13 -8.24 11.31
N VAL A 85 -2.67 -8.97 12.29
CA VAL A 85 -2.06 -9.27 13.59
C VAL A 85 -2.20 -10.76 13.86
N ASP A 86 -1.13 -11.39 14.32
CA ASP A 86 -1.16 -12.78 14.76
C ASP A 86 -2.00 -12.90 16.03
N SER A 87 -3.06 -13.71 16.01
CA SER A 87 -4.05 -13.78 17.09
C SER A 87 -3.53 -14.41 18.38
N LYS A 88 -2.41 -15.15 18.31
CA LYS A 88 -1.81 -15.83 19.47
C LYS A 88 -0.78 -14.96 20.17
N THR A 89 -0.02 -14.20 19.40
CA THR A 89 1.11 -13.40 19.87
C THR A 89 0.79 -11.91 19.95
N HIS A 90 -0.31 -11.47 19.34
CA HIS A 90 -0.69 -10.07 19.17
C HIS A 90 0.38 -9.22 18.47
N ARG A 91 1.26 -9.87 17.70
CA ARG A 91 2.31 -9.18 16.94
C ARG A 91 1.75 -8.70 15.60
N PHE A 92 2.06 -7.45 15.25
CA PHE A 92 1.84 -6.94 13.90
C PHE A 92 2.60 -7.77 12.87
N LEU A 93 1.87 -8.22 11.85
CA LEU A 93 2.43 -8.83 10.65
C LEU A 93 2.65 -7.73 9.58
N ALA A 94 3.17 -8.10 8.43
CA ALA A 94 3.35 -7.14 7.33
C ALA A 94 2.02 -6.48 6.95
N ASN A 95 2.04 -5.16 6.80
CA ASN A 95 0.98 -4.46 6.09
C ASN A 95 0.96 -4.93 4.64
N TYR A 96 -0.21 -4.92 4.00
CA TYR A 96 -0.27 -5.19 2.59
C TYR A 96 -1.34 -4.39 1.87
N GLU A 97 -1.14 -4.29 0.57
CA GLU A 97 -2.09 -3.72 -0.38
C GLU A 97 -2.47 -4.80 -1.39
N LEU A 98 -3.77 -4.88 -1.73
CA LEU A 98 -4.27 -5.75 -2.78
C LEU A 98 -4.76 -4.89 -3.93
N PHE A 99 -4.14 -5.07 -5.09
CA PHE A 99 -4.47 -4.39 -6.33
C PHE A 99 -5.27 -5.34 -7.21
N TRP A 100 -6.38 -4.88 -7.78
CA TRP A 100 -7.13 -5.68 -8.73
C TRP A 100 -7.36 -4.98 -10.06
N PHE A 101 -7.25 -5.76 -11.13
CA PHE A 101 -7.67 -5.41 -12.47
C PHE A 101 -9.05 -6.02 -12.72
N TYR A 102 -10.01 -5.22 -13.17
CA TYR A 102 -11.33 -5.74 -13.46
C TYR A 102 -11.29 -6.73 -14.64
N ASN A 103 -11.85 -7.92 -14.44
CA ASN A 103 -12.01 -8.92 -15.47
C ASN A 103 -13.35 -9.64 -15.28
N PRO A 104 -14.36 -9.41 -16.15
CA PRO A 104 -15.70 -9.98 -15.98
C PRO A 104 -15.74 -11.51 -16.06
N ASP A 105 -14.72 -12.14 -16.63
CA ASP A 105 -14.62 -13.58 -16.80
C ASP A 105 -13.87 -14.27 -15.65
N VAL A 106 -13.26 -13.50 -14.74
CA VAL A 106 -12.44 -14.00 -13.64
C VAL A 106 -13.04 -13.54 -12.31
N LEU A 107 -13.50 -14.46 -11.48
CA LEU A 107 -14.01 -14.13 -10.14
C LEU A 107 -12.91 -13.54 -9.27
N ILE A 108 -11.85 -14.32 -9.05
CA ILE A 108 -10.58 -13.88 -8.51
C ILE A 108 -9.50 -14.86 -8.95
N ALA A 109 -8.37 -14.35 -9.43
CA ALA A 109 -7.20 -15.14 -9.80
C ALA A 109 -5.94 -14.27 -9.69
N PRO A 110 -4.74 -14.86 -9.65
CA PRO A 110 -3.51 -14.09 -9.78
C PRO A 110 -3.54 -13.21 -11.02
N ALA A 111 -3.06 -11.96 -10.91
CA ALA A 111 -3.03 -11.08 -12.05
C ALA A 111 -2.08 -11.61 -13.13
N GLU A 112 -2.52 -11.54 -14.37
CA GLU A 112 -1.72 -11.80 -15.56
C GLU A 112 -1.84 -10.61 -16.50
N VAL A 113 -0.79 -10.37 -17.30
CA VAL A 113 -0.85 -9.34 -18.34
C VAL A 113 -1.59 -9.92 -19.54
N ARG A 114 -2.87 -9.54 -19.66
CA ARG A 114 -3.70 -9.96 -20.78
C ARG A 114 -3.14 -9.45 -22.12
N PRO A 115 -3.31 -10.19 -23.23
CA PRO A 115 -2.87 -9.73 -24.55
C PRO A 115 -3.49 -8.40 -25.00
N ASP A 116 -4.66 -8.06 -24.48
CA ASP A 116 -5.42 -6.83 -24.77
C ASP A 116 -5.24 -5.73 -23.70
N ALA A 117 -4.36 -5.94 -22.71
CA ALA A 117 -4.12 -4.96 -21.66
C ALA A 117 -3.50 -3.68 -22.22
N ASP A 118 -4.12 -2.53 -21.92
CA ASP A 118 -3.49 -1.23 -22.19
C ASP A 118 -2.41 -0.96 -21.14
N LEU A 119 -1.17 -1.28 -21.49
CA LEU A 119 0.01 -1.07 -20.63
C LEU A 119 0.26 0.41 -20.30
N ASN A 120 -0.36 1.35 -21.02
CA ASN A 120 -0.26 2.78 -20.72
C ASN A 120 -1.31 3.23 -19.68
N LYS A 121 -2.36 2.43 -19.46
CA LYS A 121 -3.42 2.75 -18.48
C LYS A 121 -2.87 2.73 -17.05
N THR A 122 -1.95 1.82 -16.76
CA THR A 122 -1.35 1.69 -15.44
C THR A 122 0.07 1.10 -15.50
N PRO A 123 1.05 1.67 -14.77
CA PRO A 123 2.41 1.15 -14.70
C PRO A 123 2.49 -0.17 -13.94
N LEU A 124 1.42 -0.55 -13.21
CA LEU A 124 1.38 -1.77 -12.40
C LEU A 124 1.46 -3.05 -13.25
N TYR A 125 1.11 -3.00 -14.54
CA TYR A 125 1.32 -4.16 -15.42
C TYR A 125 2.78 -4.55 -15.55
N LYS A 126 3.72 -3.61 -15.40
CA LYS A 126 5.14 -3.94 -15.37
C LYS A 126 5.50 -4.80 -14.17
N ASP A 127 4.90 -4.52 -13.01
CA ASP A 127 5.09 -5.35 -11.82
C ASP A 127 4.51 -6.73 -12.06
N VAL A 128 3.28 -6.83 -12.59
CA VAL A 128 2.60 -8.09 -12.92
C VAL A 128 3.38 -8.95 -13.92
N GLN A 129 4.09 -8.34 -14.88
CA GLN A 129 4.95 -9.07 -15.84
C GLN A 129 6.11 -9.80 -15.16
N GLU A 130 6.61 -9.24 -14.06
CA GLU A 130 7.73 -9.81 -13.31
C GLU A 130 7.22 -10.76 -12.22
N ASP A 131 6.20 -10.35 -11.46
CA ASP A 131 5.56 -11.15 -10.42
C ASP A 131 4.21 -10.55 -9.97
N ASN A 132 3.34 -11.38 -9.41
CA ASN A 132 2.02 -10.95 -8.91
C ASN A 132 1.94 -10.87 -7.37
N VAL A 133 3.04 -11.16 -6.66
CA VAL A 133 3.18 -10.92 -5.21
C VAL A 133 4.55 -10.34 -4.94
N TRP A 134 4.59 -9.16 -4.32
CA TRP A 134 5.83 -8.50 -3.92
C TRP A 134 5.86 -8.33 -2.42
N GLY A 135 7.05 -8.42 -1.83
CA GLY A 135 7.23 -8.19 -0.40
C GLY A 135 8.62 -7.69 -0.09
N TRP A 136 8.68 -6.85 0.92
CA TRP A 136 9.92 -6.20 1.33
C TRP A 136 10.19 -6.54 2.79
N SER A 137 11.12 -7.47 2.97
CA SER A 137 11.54 -7.94 4.29
C SER A 137 12.52 -7.00 4.95
N LYS A 138 12.82 -7.27 6.22
CA LYS A 138 13.93 -6.63 6.90
C LYS A 138 15.23 -6.76 6.12
N LYS A 139 15.59 -7.98 5.72
CA LYS A 139 16.84 -8.21 4.96
C LYS A 139 16.85 -7.43 3.65
N PHE A 140 15.72 -7.40 2.92
CA PHE A 140 15.62 -6.60 1.70
C PHE A 140 15.92 -5.12 1.98
N MET A 141 15.26 -4.54 2.99
CA MET A 141 15.44 -3.13 3.33
C MET A 141 16.86 -2.83 3.80
N ASP A 142 17.47 -3.73 4.59
CA ASP A 142 18.87 -3.61 5.02
C ASP A 142 19.82 -3.58 3.81
N GLU A 143 19.61 -4.42 2.79
CA GLU A 143 20.41 -4.39 1.56
C GLU A 143 20.13 -3.14 0.71
N TYR A 144 18.85 -2.76 0.60
CA TYR A 144 18.45 -1.56 -0.13
C TYR A 144 19.10 -0.30 0.43
N TYR A 145 19.27 -0.20 1.76
CA TYR A 145 19.92 0.96 2.39
C TYR A 145 21.44 1.03 2.16
N LYS A 146 22.12 -0.11 1.93
CA LYS A 146 23.57 -0.13 1.71
C LYS A 146 24.04 0.55 0.43
N GLN A 147 23.13 0.80 -0.52
CA GLN A 147 23.49 1.48 -1.77
C GLN A 147 23.68 3.00 -1.59
N PHE A 148 23.29 3.56 -0.44
CA PHE A 148 23.36 4.99 -0.17
C PHE A 148 24.48 5.32 0.82
N ASP A 149 25.18 6.42 0.58
CA ASP A 149 26.17 6.99 1.51
C ASP A 149 25.48 7.99 2.45
N PHE A 150 24.64 7.48 3.35
CA PHE A 150 23.89 8.33 4.27
C PHE A 150 24.83 9.15 5.16
N LYS A 151 24.61 10.46 5.21
CA LYS A 151 25.39 11.39 6.02
C LYS A 151 24.95 11.33 7.49
N CYS A 152 25.91 11.53 8.38
CA CYS A 152 25.61 11.71 9.79
C CYS A 152 24.85 13.01 10.01
N VAL A 153 23.86 12.98 10.89
CA VAL A 153 23.06 14.15 11.28
C VAL A 153 23.67 14.76 12.53
N GLY A 154 24.19 15.98 12.42
CA GLY A 154 24.67 16.79 13.53
C GLY A 154 23.68 17.92 13.88
N PRO A 155 24.05 18.82 14.82
CA PRO A 155 23.15 19.89 15.28
C PRO A 155 22.63 20.81 14.18
N HIS A 156 23.40 21.00 13.10
CA HIS A 156 23.00 21.80 11.97
C HIS A 156 21.92 21.10 11.13
N GLU A 157 22.15 19.84 10.79
CA GLU A 157 21.20 19.01 10.05
C GLU A 157 19.90 18.80 10.83
N GLU A 158 19.98 18.59 12.16
CA GLU A 158 18.78 18.51 13.01
C GLU A 158 17.93 19.80 12.95
N ALA A 159 18.58 20.97 12.93
CA ALA A 159 17.88 22.24 12.82
C ALA A 159 17.14 22.37 11.48
N GLU A 160 17.76 21.93 10.38
CA GLU A 160 17.14 21.89 9.05
C GLU A 160 15.94 20.93 9.00
N ILE A 161 16.08 19.73 9.58
CA ILE A 161 14.99 18.74 9.64
C ILE A 161 13.80 19.31 10.43
N ARG A 162 14.05 19.93 11.59
CA ARG A 162 12.99 20.59 12.37
C ARG A 162 12.37 21.76 11.63
N ALA A 163 13.15 22.52 10.86
CA ALA A 163 12.64 23.60 10.05
C ALA A 163 11.74 23.08 8.91
N TYR A 164 12.10 21.97 8.27
CA TYR A 164 11.28 21.34 7.23
C TYR A 164 9.88 20.95 7.75
N PHE A 165 9.79 20.35 8.93
CA PHE A 165 8.50 20.00 9.53
C PHE A 165 7.67 21.21 10.00
N LYS A 166 8.18 22.44 9.83
CA LYS A 166 7.45 23.70 10.02
C LYS A 166 7.21 24.45 8.70
N SER A 167 7.69 23.90 7.58
CA SER A 167 7.63 24.50 6.25
C SER A 167 6.21 24.50 5.68
N ASP A 168 6.01 25.29 4.63
CA ASP A 168 4.73 25.34 3.92
C ASP A 168 4.44 24.05 3.16
N HIS A 169 5.47 23.30 2.75
CA HIS A 169 5.32 21.99 2.14
C HIS A 169 4.70 20.98 3.11
N PHE A 170 5.24 20.87 4.33
CA PHE A 170 4.68 19.99 5.35
C PHE A 170 3.27 20.42 5.76
N LYS A 171 3.03 21.73 5.96
CA LYS A 171 1.68 22.25 6.25
C LYS A 171 0.70 21.97 5.12
N LYS A 172 1.16 22.01 3.86
CA LYS A 172 0.33 21.64 2.71
C LYS A 172 -0.02 20.16 2.75
N TRP A 173 0.93 19.28 3.06
CA TRP A 173 0.64 17.85 3.22
C TRP A 173 -0.47 17.60 4.24
N LEU A 174 -0.38 18.24 5.42
CA LEU A 174 -1.41 18.14 6.46
C LEU A 174 -2.79 18.60 5.97
N ARG A 175 -2.87 19.71 5.22
CA ARG A 175 -4.13 20.14 4.60
C ARG A 175 -4.64 19.14 3.57
N LEU A 176 -3.75 18.56 2.74
CA LEU A 176 -4.15 17.56 1.76
C LEU A 176 -4.67 16.28 2.43
N ILE A 177 -4.13 15.89 3.59
CA ILE A 177 -4.66 14.78 4.37
C ILE A 177 -6.11 15.03 4.82
N GLU A 178 -6.41 16.25 5.24
CA GLU A 178 -7.72 16.60 5.81
C GLU A 178 -8.76 16.99 4.75
N GLU A 179 -8.34 17.70 3.70
CA GLU A 179 -9.23 18.42 2.78
C GLU A 179 -9.25 17.84 1.36
N SER A 180 -8.34 16.93 1.00
CA SER A 180 -8.25 16.37 -0.35
C SER A 180 -9.29 15.27 -0.58
N PRO A 181 -9.82 15.12 -1.82
CA PRO A 181 -10.58 13.93 -2.22
C PRO A 181 -9.70 12.67 -2.41
N ALA A 182 -8.41 12.75 -2.09
CA ALA A 182 -7.50 11.63 -2.21
C ALA A 182 -7.67 10.66 -1.03
N ASP A 183 -7.86 9.37 -1.33
CA ASP A 183 -7.85 8.32 -0.30
C ASP A 183 -6.43 8.11 0.25
N HIS A 184 -5.43 8.50 -0.53
CA HIS A 184 -4.02 8.23 -0.26
C HIS A 184 -3.13 9.35 -0.81
N VAL A 185 -2.18 9.81 0.01
CA VAL A 185 -1.27 10.92 -0.36
C VAL A 185 0.16 10.57 0.04
N HIS A 186 1.07 10.63 -0.92
CA HIS A 186 2.52 10.63 -0.70
C HIS A 186 3.03 12.06 -0.57
N CYS A 187 3.77 12.36 0.51
CA CYS A 187 4.61 13.54 0.64
C CYS A 187 6.02 13.18 0.18
N ASN A 188 6.46 13.73 -0.96
CA ASN A 188 7.72 13.36 -1.58
C ASN A 188 8.85 14.29 -1.14
N VAL A 189 9.93 13.72 -0.61
CA VAL A 189 11.11 14.45 -0.17
C VAL A 189 12.40 13.90 -0.76
N GLU A 190 13.44 14.72 -0.76
CA GLU A 190 14.82 14.28 -0.98
C GLU A 190 15.57 14.41 0.33
N ILE A 191 16.35 13.38 0.70
CA ILE A 191 17.14 13.33 1.94
C ILE A 191 18.55 12.81 1.69
N ASN A 192 19.52 13.20 2.52
CA ASN A 192 20.87 12.62 2.51
C ASN A 192 21.20 11.72 3.71
N PHE A 193 20.26 11.52 4.62
CA PHE A 193 20.46 10.81 5.89
C PHE A 193 19.57 9.57 6.01
N ASP A 194 19.83 8.73 7.01
CA ASP A 194 19.12 7.46 7.23
C ASP A 194 17.59 7.68 7.46
N PRO A 195 16.70 6.96 6.75
CA PRO A 195 15.25 7.14 6.86
C PRO A 195 14.68 6.84 8.27
N GLY A 196 15.43 6.15 9.14
CA GLY A 196 15.09 6.02 10.55
C GLY A 196 15.08 7.36 11.30
N ILE A 197 15.96 8.30 10.91
CA ILE A 197 15.95 9.67 11.44
C ILE A 197 14.72 10.42 10.90
N LEU A 198 14.40 10.26 9.62
CA LEU A 198 13.20 10.86 9.02
C LEU A 198 11.94 10.40 9.77
N LYS A 199 11.83 9.10 10.04
CA LYS A 199 10.77 8.51 10.87
C LYS A 199 10.64 9.21 12.22
N MET A 200 11.74 9.35 12.97
CA MET A 200 11.72 9.97 14.31
C MET A 200 11.16 11.39 14.29
N TYR A 201 11.65 12.23 13.37
CA TYR A 201 11.21 13.62 13.28
C TYR A 201 9.80 13.76 12.70
N ALA A 202 9.42 12.92 11.74
CA ALA A 202 8.08 12.91 11.18
C ALA A 202 7.03 12.50 12.22
N VAL A 203 7.28 11.46 13.02
CA VAL A 203 6.37 11.04 14.10
C VAL A 203 6.17 12.18 15.08
N ALA A 204 7.25 12.81 15.56
CA ALA A 204 7.15 13.93 16.50
C ALA A 204 6.35 15.10 15.93
N ALA A 205 6.54 15.44 14.64
CA ALA A 205 5.82 16.51 13.98
C ALA A 205 4.33 16.20 13.77
N LEU A 206 3.99 14.95 13.43
CA LEU A 206 2.60 14.50 13.28
C LEU A 206 1.88 14.48 14.63
N GLU A 207 2.54 14.04 15.70
CA GLU A 207 1.99 14.07 17.06
C GLU A 207 1.79 15.50 17.58
N GLU A 208 2.67 16.45 17.23
CA GLU A 208 2.53 17.87 17.59
C GLU A 208 1.25 18.50 16.99
N VAL A 209 0.80 18.02 15.82
CA VAL A 209 -0.46 18.47 15.19
C VAL A 209 -1.67 17.61 15.56
N GLY A 210 -1.51 16.70 16.52
CA GLY A 210 -2.61 15.92 17.10
C GLY A 210 -2.87 14.56 16.44
N LEU A 211 -2.03 14.12 15.51
CA LEU A 211 -2.16 12.79 14.91
C LEU A 211 -1.49 11.74 15.81
N LYS A 212 -2.22 10.69 16.16
CA LYS A 212 -1.68 9.55 16.90
C LYS A 212 -1.16 8.50 15.94
N ILE A 213 0.13 8.15 16.02
CA ILE A 213 0.76 7.14 15.17
C ILE A 213 0.90 5.82 15.94
N ASP A 214 0.31 4.75 15.44
CA ASP A 214 0.44 3.41 16.04
C ASP A 214 1.72 2.71 15.56
N TRP A 215 2.03 2.84 14.27
CA TRP A 215 3.19 2.18 13.68
C TRP A 215 3.71 2.92 12.45
N VAL A 216 5.01 2.77 12.17
CA VAL A 216 5.64 3.28 10.94
C VAL A 216 6.39 2.15 10.24
N ILE A 217 6.01 1.87 9.00
CA ILE A 217 6.51 0.77 8.18
C ILE A 217 7.52 1.31 7.16
N PRO A 218 8.79 0.89 7.23
CA PRO A 218 9.74 1.17 6.17
C PRO A 218 9.48 0.26 4.97
N ASN A 219 9.44 0.83 3.78
CA ASN A 219 9.27 0.07 2.56
C ASN A 219 9.95 0.78 1.37
N VAL A 220 9.91 0.15 0.20
CA VAL A 220 10.12 0.78 -1.10
C VAL A 220 8.91 0.55 -2.00
N PHE A 221 8.71 1.45 -2.96
CA PHE A 221 7.79 1.22 -4.07
C PHE A 221 8.53 1.47 -5.37
N ARG A 222 8.09 0.80 -6.42
CA ARG A 222 8.75 0.88 -7.71
C ARG A 222 8.16 2.03 -8.51
N VAL A 223 9.05 2.82 -9.10
CA VAL A 223 8.74 3.87 -10.08
C VAL A 223 9.54 3.59 -11.36
N PRO A 224 9.26 4.26 -12.50
CA PRO A 224 9.98 4.00 -13.76
C PRO A 224 11.51 4.08 -13.63
N SER A 225 12.02 4.97 -12.78
CA SER A 225 13.44 5.16 -12.51
C SER A 225 14.04 4.27 -11.40
N GLY A 226 13.36 3.19 -11.02
CA GLY A 226 13.80 2.25 -9.98
C GLY A 226 12.99 2.35 -8.68
N TYR A 227 13.55 1.88 -7.57
CA TYR A 227 12.87 1.98 -6.28
C TYR A 227 12.95 3.40 -5.69
N ARG A 228 11.92 3.76 -4.95
CA ARG A 228 11.91 4.91 -4.03
C ARG A 228 11.61 4.42 -2.64
N GLY A 229 12.27 5.04 -1.66
CA GLY A 229 12.03 4.72 -0.28
C GLY A 229 10.71 5.31 0.19
N LYS A 230 10.11 4.67 1.19
CA LYS A 230 8.79 5.02 1.70
C LYS A 230 8.69 4.72 3.19
N LEU A 231 8.05 5.61 3.92
CA LEU A 231 7.61 5.39 5.28
C LEU A 231 6.09 5.49 5.30
N ILE A 232 5.43 4.39 5.63
CA ILE A 232 3.98 4.33 5.79
C ILE A 232 3.66 4.57 7.27
N PHE A 233 2.88 5.61 7.55
CA PHE A 233 2.44 5.99 8.89
C PHE A 233 1.01 5.49 9.10
N LEU A 234 0.86 4.54 10.03
CA LEU A 234 -0.44 4.00 10.44
C LEU A 234 -0.99 4.87 11.57
N CYS A 235 -1.99 5.69 11.28
CA CYS A 235 -2.64 6.58 12.24
C CYS A 235 -3.76 5.87 13.02
N ALA A 236 -3.77 6.01 14.34
CA ALA A 236 -4.79 5.44 15.20
C ALA A 236 -6.12 6.21 15.13
N HIS A 237 -6.05 7.54 15.02
CA HIS A 237 -7.20 8.43 14.97
C HIS A 237 -6.90 9.72 14.18
N PRO A 238 -7.66 10.03 13.11
CA PRO A 238 -8.55 9.09 12.41
C PRO A 238 -7.77 7.84 11.94
N GLU A 239 -8.46 6.70 11.81
CA GLU A 239 -7.83 5.49 11.26
C GLU A 239 -7.52 5.72 9.77
N TRP A 240 -6.27 6.05 9.47
CA TRP A 240 -5.78 6.33 8.12
C TRP A 240 -4.33 5.86 7.96
N GLN A 241 -3.91 5.70 6.71
CA GLN A 241 -2.55 5.51 6.25
C GLN A 241 -2.01 6.77 5.52
N HIS A 242 -0.90 7.33 5.97
CA HIS A 242 -0.23 8.45 5.27
C HIS A 242 1.22 8.12 5.00
N ASP A 243 1.77 8.65 3.91
CA ASP A 243 3.10 8.24 3.48
C ASP A 243 4.04 9.42 3.25
N ILE A 244 5.28 9.25 3.70
CA ILE A 244 6.39 10.06 3.21
C ILE A 244 7.22 9.16 2.30
N ALA A 245 7.27 9.50 1.02
CA ALA A 245 8.19 8.88 0.08
C ALA A 245 9.47 9.71 -0.01
N TRP A 246 10.60 9.05 -0.23
CA TRP A 246 11.89 9.72 -0.28
C TRP A 246 12.79 9.19 -1.39
N ASP A 247 13.65 10.09 -1.87
CA ASP A 247 14.78 9.78 -2.75
C ASP A 247 16.09 10.26 -2.11
N TYR A 248 17.19 9.57 -2.39
CA TYR A 248 18.49 9.95 -1.85
C TYR A 248 19.11 11.07 -2.70
N ASN A 249 19.54 12.15 -2.03
CA ASN A 249 20.28 13.23 -2.65
C ASN A 249 21.39 13.70 -1.71
N PRO A 250 22.68 13.49 -2.03
CA PRO A 250 23.79 13.78 -1.10
C PRO A 250 23.94 15.27 -0.76
N ASP A 251 23.39 16.17 -1.59
CA ASP A 251 23.63 17.61 -1.52
C ASP A 251 22.63 18.36 -0.61
N VAL A 252 21.65 17.66 -0.05
CA VAL A 252 20.56 18.28 0.75
C VAL A 252 20.25 17.45 1.97
N VAL A 253 20.08 18.09 3.13
CA VAL A 253 19.63 17.40 4.35
C VAL A 253 18.23 16.88 4.14
N ILE A 254 17.28 17.79 3.92
CA ILE A 254 15.90 17.47 3.54
C ILE A 254 15.30 18.60 2.71
N ARG A 255 14.56 18.27 1.65
CA ARG A 255 13.74 19.22 0.90
C ARG A 255 12.54 18.54 0.23
N PRO A 256 11.52 19.30 -0.20
CA PRO A 256 10.52 18.77 -1.13
C PRO A 256 11.19 18.20 -2.39
N ALA A 257 10.61 17.14 -2.95
CA ALA A 257 11.15 16.51 -4.15
C ALA A 257 11.24 17.50 -5.33
N THR A 258 12.26 17.39 -6.16
CA THR A 258 12.44 18.23 -7.36
C THR A 258 11.94 17.58 -8.65
N LYS A 259 11.42 16.36 -8.53
CA LYS A 259 10.87 15.54 -9.61
C LYS A 259 9.71 14.72 -9.04
N SER A 260 8.74 14.41 -9.88
CA SER A 260 7.68 13.48 -9.51
C SER A 260 8.26 12.06 -9.29
N PHE A 261 7.68 11.32 -8.35
CA PHE A 261 8.07 9.94 -8.10
C PHE A 261 7.18 9.00 -8.91
N VAL A 262 5.87 9.00 -8.67
CA VAL A 262 4.92 8.16 -9.42
C VAL A 262 4.40 8.89 -10.65
N GLY A 263 3.89 10.11 -10.48
CA GLY A 263 3.45 10.99 -11.56
C GLY A 263 2.14 10.59 -12.22
N GLN A 264 1.40 9.64 -11.64
CA GLN A 264 0.09 9.22 -12.16
C GLN A 264 -1.02 10.20 -11.81
N ARG A 265 -1.02 10.72 -10.58
CA ARG A 265 -1.96 11.72 -10.08
C ARG A 265 -1.21 12.69 -9.19
N MET A 266 -1.53 13.97 -9.33
CA MET A 266 -0.97 15.07 -8.56
C MET A 266 -2.10 15.99 -8.09
N PRO A 267 -1.85 16.87 -7.10
CA PRO A 267 -2.84 17.85 -6.68
C PRO A 267 -3.28 18.76 -7.83
N ALA A 268 -4.48 19.34 -7.72
CA ALA A 268 -5.06 20.21 -8.75
C ALA A 268 -4.22 21.46 -9.07
N ASP A 269 -3.36 21.88 -8.14
CA ASP A 269 -2.43 23.00 -8.35
C ASP A 269 -1.13 22.60 -9.08
N GLY A 270 -0.98 21.33 -9.46
CA GLY A 270 0.15 20.82 -10.24
C GLY A 270 1.42 20.60 -9.43
N ASP A 271 1.34 20.58 -8.10
CA ASP A 271 2.51 20.42 -7.25
C ASP A 271 3.07 18.99 -7.28
N ILE A 272 4.19 18.82 -7.98
CA ILE A 272 4.83 17.53 -8.25
C ILE A 272 5.44 16.85 -7.02
N THR A 273 5.48 17.55 -5.88
CA THR A 273 6.04 17.03 -4.63
C THR A 273 5.04 16.15 -3.86
N PHE A 274 3.86 15.92 -4.44
CA PHE A 274 2.86 15.00 -3.93
C PHE A 274 2.38 14.05 -5.04
N ASP A 275 2.15 12.79 -4.68
CA ASP A 275 1.47 11.80 -5.54
C ASP A 275 0.19 11.31 -4.83
N PHE A 276 -0.90 11.14 -5.58
CA PHE A 276 -2.22 10.79 -5.02
C PHE A 276 -2.72 9.43 -5.52
N ASN A 277 -3.56 8.78 -4.71
CA ASN A 277 -4.59 7.89 -5.20
C ASN A 277 -5.96 8.54 -4.95
N LEU A 278 -6.86 8.48 -5.93
CA LEU A 278 -8.14 9.16 -5.87
C LEU A 278 -9.28 8.17 -5.66
N HIS A 279 -10.27 8.57 -4.85
CA HIS A 279 -11.48 7.78 -4.70
C HIS A 279 -12.24 7.63 -6.02
N SER A 280 -12.22 8.66 -6.86
CA SER A 280 -12.85 8.61 -8.18
C SER A 280 -12.22 7.56 -9.11
N ASP A 281 -10.94 7.21 -8.93
CA ASP A 281 -10.32 6.13 -9.69
C ASP A 281 -10.82 4.75 -9.20
N PHE A 282 -11.08 4.60 -7.90
CA PHE A 282 -11.77 3.43 -7.36
C PHE A 282 -13.20 3.33 -7.89
N GLU A 283 -13.97 4.41 -7.83
CA GLU A 283 -15.33 4.46 -8.38
C GLU A 283 -15.36 4.14 -9.88
N ALA A 284 -14.40 4.66 -10.64
CA ALA A 284 -14.24 4.35 -12.05
C ALA A 284 -13.95 2.85 -12.27
N SER A 285 -13.07 2.25 -11.45
CA SER A 285 -12.78 0.81 -11.51
C SER A 285 -14.04 -0.04 -11.22
N LEU A 286 -14.88 0.40 -10.28
CA LEU A 286 -16.14 -0.26 -9.95
C LEU A 286 -17.17 -0.12 -11.08
N ALA A 287 -17.14 0.99 -11.82
CA ALA A 287 -18.01 1.26 -12.95
C ALA A 287 -17.60 0.53 -14.25
N GLU A 288 -16.44 -0.12 -14.31
CA GLU A 288 -15.97 -0.83 -15.51
C GLU A 288 -16.87 -2.01 -15.93
N GLY A 289 -17.66 -2.55 -15.01
CA GLY A 289 -18.66 -3.55 -15.36
C GLY A 289 -19.48 -4.07 -14.19
N GLU A 290 -20.28 -5.10 -14.47
CA GLU A 290 -21.10 -5.75 -13.46
C GLU A 290 -20.23 -6.61 -12.53
N HIS A 291 -20.33 -6.36 -11.24
CA HIS A 291 -19.59 -7.07 -10.21
C HIS A 291 -20.45 -8.14 -9.54
N VAL A 292 -19.86 -9.32 -9.30
CA VAL A 292 -20.52 -10.42 -8.59
C VAL A 292 -20.56 -10.09 -7.09
N LYS A 293 -21.76 -9.99 -6.54
CA LYS A 293 -21.97 -9.88 -5.08
C LYS A 293 -22.12 -11.26 -4.47
N LEU A 294 -21.35 -11.52 -3.42
CA LEU A 294 -21.42 -12.75 -2.63
C LEU A 294 -22.40 -12.57 -1.47
N THR A 295 -23.20 -13.60 -1.20
CA THR A 295 -24.01 -13.66 0.03
C THR A 295 -23.17 -14.15 1.21
N ASP A 296 -23.71 -14.01 2.42
CA ASP A 296 -23.04 -14.48 3.63
C ASP A 296 -22.91 -16.00 3.67
N GLU A 297 -23.91 -16.70 3.14
CA GLU A 297 -23.90 -18.16 2.98
C GLU A 297 -22.79 -18.59 2.02
N GLU A 298 -22.66 -17.91 0.86
CA GLU A 298 -21.59 -18.20 -0.11
C GLU A 298 -20.21 -17.96 0.51
N ILE A 299 -20.02 -16.85 1.23
CA ILE A 299 -18.76 -16.56 1.93
C ILE A 299 -18.44 -17.65 2.95
N ASN A 300 -19.41 -18.06 3.77
CA ASN A 300 -19.20 -19.11 4.76
C ASN A 300 -18.91 -20.47 4.10
N GLU A 301 -19.56 -20.79 2.98
CA GLU A 301 -19.32 -22.03 2.23
C GLU A 301 -17.92 -22.06 1.59
N ILE A 302 -17.47 -20.94 1.02
CA ILE A 302 -16.10 -20.76 0.52
C ILE A 302 -15.10 -21.02 1.65
N LEU A 303 -15.31 -20.40 2.81
CA LEU A 303 -14.41 -20.51 3.97
C LEU A 303 -14.38 -21.91 4.57
N ALA A 304 -15.47 -22.68 4.49
CA ALA A 304 -15.51 -24.07 4.92
C ALA A 304 -14.65 -25.02 4.05
N LYS A 305 -14.23 -24.57 2.86
CA LYS A 305 -13.48 -25.37 1.87
C LYS A 305 -11.98 -25.07 1.84
N VAL A 306 -11.47 -24.14 2.67
CA VAL A 306 -10.09 -23.59 2.57
C VAL A 306 -9.27 -23.71 3.86
#